data_AF-A0A5E4LEB8-F1
#
_entry.id   AF-A0A5E4LEB8-F1
#
_cell.length_a   1.000
_cell.length_b   1.000
_cell.length_c   1.000
_cell.angle_alpha   90.00
_cell.angle_beta   90.00
_cell.angle_gamma   90.00
#
_symmetry.space_group_name_H-M   'P 1'
#
loop_
_entity.id
_entity.type
_entity.pdbx_description
1 polymer ?
#
loop_
_entity_poly.entity_id
_entity_poly.type
_entity_poly.pdbx_seq_one_letter_code
_entity_poly.pdbx_strand_id
1 'polypeptide(L)' 'MKRCTVCKAYTLDDVHCGSATASPHPPKYSVDDKYAAYRRAASESKK' A
#
# COMPACT_ATOMS: atom_id res chain seq x y z
N MET A 1 1.76 -13.20 -0.39
CA MET A 1 1.01 -13.02 -1.65
C MET A 1 1.08 -11.57 -2.05
N LYS A 2 1.44 -11.28 -3.30
CA LYS A 2 1.57 -9.93 -3.83
C LYS A 2 0.56 -9.71 -4.95
N ARG A 3 0.28 -8.46 -5.27
CA ARG A 3 -0.64 -8.06 -6.32
C ARG A 3 0.03 -7.06 -7.24
N CYS A 4 -0.07 -7.30 -8.54
CA CYS A 4 0.39 -6.34 -9.53
C CYS A 4 -0.48 -5.09 -9.50
N THR A 5 0.14 -3.91 -9.48
CA THR A 5 -0.57 -2.62 -9.48
C THR A 5 -1.17 -2.28 -10.85
N VAL A 6 -0.62 -2.84 -11.94
CA VAL A 6 -1.06 -2.62 -13.32
C VAL A 6 -2.23 -3.54 -13.70
N CYS A 7 -2.02 -4.86 -13.69
CA CYS A 7 -3.03 -5.83 -14.15
C CYS A 7 -3.87 -6.46 -13.03
N LYS A 8 -3.58 -6.14 -11.76
CA LYS A 8 -4.31 -6.64 -10.57
C LYS A 8 -4.24 -8.15 -10.32
N ALA A 9 -3.46 -8.90 -11.09
CA ALA A 9 -3.22 -10.32 -10.88
C ALA A 9 -2.44 -10.56 -9.57
N TYR A 10 -2.70 -11.71 -8.94
CA TYR A 10 -1.93 -12.17 -7.79
C TYR A 10 -0.69 -12.91 -8.25
N THR A 11 0.43 -12.64 -7.60
CA THR A 11 1.72 -13.27 -7.87
C THR A 11 2.55 -13.40 -6.58
N LEU A 12 3.55 -14.26 -6.60
CA LEU A 12 4.58 -14.36 -5.55
C LEU A 12 5.83 -13.53 -5.90
N ASP A 13 5.97 -13.11 -7.16
CA ASP A 13 7.13 -12.38 -7.66
C ASP A 13 7.12 -10.91 -7.21
N ASP A 14 8.32 -10.34 -7.10
CA ASP A 14 8.54 -8.94 -6.72
C ASP A 14 8.18 -7.96 -7.84
N VAL A 15 8.23 -8.41 -9.09
CA VAL A 15 7.98 -7.58 -10.27
C VAL A 15 7.02 -8.32 -11.20
N HIS A 16 5.98 -7.63 -11.65
CA HIS A 16 4.99 -8.15 -12.59
C HIS A 16 4.50 -7.02 -13.51
N CYS A 17 4.36 -7.30 -14.80
CA CYS A 17 4.07 -6.29 -15.83
C CYS A 17 5.07 -5.11 -15.85
N GLY A 18 6.34 -5.34 -15.46
CA GLY A 18 7.37 -4.29 -15.39
C GLY A 18 7.22 -3.32 -14.20
N SER A 19 6.29 -3.60 -13.28
CA SER A 19 6.07 -2.80 -12.06
C SER A 19 6.33 -3.64 -10.80
N ALA A 20 6.80 -2.98 -9.74
CA ALA A 20 6.92 -3.63 -8.44
C ALA A 20 5.54 -4.03 -7.90
N THR A 21 5.45 -5.24 -7.38
CA THR A 21 4.21 -5.79 -6.84
C THR A 21 4.00 -5.31 -5.40
N ALA A 22 2.74 -5.11 -5.01
CA ALA A 22 2.37 -4.60 -3.70
C ALA A 22 1.70 -5.67 -2.84
N SER A 23 1.76 -5.51 -1.52
CA SER A 23 0.94 -6.33 -0.62
C SER A 23 -0.54 -6.04 -0.87
N PRO A 24 -1.39 -7.06 -1.10
CA PRO A 24 -2.83 -6.87 -1.30
C PRO A 24 -3.56 -6.56 0.01
N HIS A 25 -2.99 -6.95 1.16
CA HIS A 25 -3.62 -6.72 2.45
C HIS A 25 -3.35 -5.28 2.91
N PRO A 26 -4.38 -4.59 3.44
CA PRO A 26 -4.19 -3.26 3.99
C PRO A 26 -3.23 -3.28 5.20
N PRO A 27 -2.63 -2.13 5.54
CA PRO A 27 -1.86 -2.01 6.77
C PRO A 27 -2.74 -2.32 7.99
N LYS A 28 -2.14 -2.90 9.04
CA LYS A 28 -2.86 -3.21 10.28
C LYS A 28 -3.39 -1.93 10.92
N TYR A 29 -4.66 -1.96 11.34
CA TYR A 29 -5.28 -0.86 12.07
C TYR A 29 -4.96 -0.95 13.57
N SER A 30 -4.75 0.20 14.20
CA SER A 30 -4.58 0.36 15.65
C SER A 30 -5.52 1.46 16.12
N VAL A 31 -6.19 1.27 17.26
CA VAL A 31 -7.10 2.26 17.83
C VAL A 31 -6.34 3.49 18.35
N ASP A 32 -5.18 3.27 18.97
CA ASP A 32 -4.33 4.33 19.55
C ASP A 32 -3.54 5.12 18.49
N ASP A 33 -3.37 4.56 17.29
CA ASP A 33 -2.68 5.13 16.12
C ASP A 33 -1.80 6.37 16.36
N LYS A 34 -0.62 6.14 16.93
CA LYS A 34 0.37 7.18 17.30
C LYS A 34 0.79 8.08 16.13
N TYR A 35 0.61 7.64 14.88
CA TYR A 35 1.05 8.35 13.68
C TYR A 35 -0.12 8.95 12.87
N ALA A 36 -1.33 8.97 13.44
CA ALA A 36 -2.51 9.47 12.73
C ALA A 36 -2.36 10.92 12.26
N ALA A 37 -1.79 11.80 13.09
CA ALA A 37 -1.57 13.21 12.74
C ALA A 37 -0.63 13.35 11.54
N TYR A 38 0.48 12.61 11.52
CA TYR A 38 1.44 12.61 10.41
C TYR A 38 0.82 12.11 9.11
N ARG A 39 0.06 11.00 9.16
CA ARG A 39 -0.62 10.48 7.95
C ARG A 39 -1.62 11.47 7.38
N ARG A 40 -2.39 12.17 8.24
CA ARG A 40 -3.36 13.19 7.80
C ARG A 40 -2.65 14.39 7.18
N ALA A 41 -1.58 14.88 7.81
CA ALA A 41 -0.80 15.98 7.24
C ALA A 41 -0.20 15.61 5.88
N ALA A 42 0.32 14.37 5.74
CA ALA A 42 0.86 13.87 4.48
C ALA A 42 -0.21 13.64 3.39
N SER A 43 -1.48 13.41 3.75
CA SER A 43 -2.57 13.37 2.77
C SER A 43 -3.02 14.77 2.35
N GLU A 44 -3.05 15.73 3.27
CA GLU A 44 -3.42 17.12 2.97
C GLU A 44 -2.37 17.81 2.08
N SER A 45 -1.07 17.58 2.31
CA SER A 45 -0.01 18.19 1.49
C SER A 45 0.06 17.66 0.06
N LYS A 46 -0.58 16.51 -0.22
CA LYS A 46 -0.69 15.93 -1.56
C LYS A 46 -1.91 16.43 -2.34
N LYS A 47 -2.75 17.27 -1.72
CA LYS A 47 -3.93 17.86 -2.35
C LYS A 47 -3.54 19.10 -3.15
#